data_AF-A0A562I7U7-F1
#
_entry.id   AF-A0A562I7U7-F1
#
_cell.length_a   1.000
_cell.length_b   1.000
_cell.length_c   1.000
_cell.angle_alpha   90.00
_cell.angle_beta   90.00
_cell.angle_gamma   90.00
#
_symmetry.space_group_name_H-M   'P 1'
#
loop_
_entity.id
_entity.type
_entity.pdbx_description
1 polymer ?
#
loop_
_entity_poly.entity_id
_entity_poly.type
_entity_poly.pdbx_seq_one_letter_code
_entity_poly.pdbx_strand_id
1 'polypeptide(L)' 'MSRVEDRMNPNDVLFVASLVVGDHDAGRPCQRCTEQGCDQLAWARSLVDLAAANMAQFRALVGSW' A
#
# COMPACT_ATOMS: atom_id res chain seq x y z
N MET A 1 12.69 -1.59 -28.85
CA MET A 1 12.77 -1.27 -27.42
C MET A 1 11.35 -0.99 -26.93
N SER A 2 10.64 -2.01 -26.45
CA SER A 2 9.26 -1.86 -25.98
C SER A 2 9.28 -1.34 -24.55
N ARG A 3 8.82 -0.10 -24.33
CA ARG A 3 8.50 0.40 -23.00
C ARG A 3 7.27 -0.36 -22.52
N VAL A 4 7.48 -1.48 -21.84
CA VAL A 4 6.47 -2.02 -20.94
C VAL A 4 6.39 -1.00 -19.81
N GLU A 5 5.38 -0.14 -19.83
CA GLU A 5 4.97 0.58 -18.64
C GLU A 5 4.57 -0.50 -17.64
N ASP A 6 5.45 -0.81 -16.68
CA ASP A 6 5.20 -1.75 -15.60
C ASP A 6 4.05 -1.20 -14.75
N ARG A 7 2.82 -1.50 -15.16
CA ARG A 7 1.63 -1.21 -14.36
C ARG A 7 1.83 -1.88 -13.01
N MET A 8 1.67 -1.11 -11.93
CA MET A 8 1.76 -1.67 -10.59
C MET A 8 0.73 -2.80 -10.43
N ASN A 9 1.20 -3.95 -9.98
CA ASN A 9 0.34 -5.08 -9.68
C ASN A 9 -0.45 -4.80 -8.37
N PRO A 10 -1.79 -4.80 -8.41
CA PRO A 10 -2.60 -4.52 -7.22
C PRO A 10 -2.33 -5.47 -6.05
N ASN A 11 -1.94 -6.71 -6.30
CA ASN A 11 -1.64 -7.65 -5.23
C ASN A 11 -0.34 -7.28 -4.50
N ASP A 12 0.67 -6.84 -5.24
CA ASP A 12 1.96 -6.42 -4.67
C ASP A 12 1.78 -5.13 -3.85
N VAL A 13 0.97 -4.19 -4.36
CA VAL A 13 0.61 -2.97 -3.63
C VAL A 13 -0.11 -3.30 -2.32
N LEU A 14 -1.12 -4.18 -2.36
CA LEU A 14 -1.87 -4.56 -1.16
C LEU A 14 -0.99 -5.30 -0.15
N PHE A 15 -0.08 -6.17 -0.63
CA PHE A 15 0.88 -6.88 0.22
C PHE A 15 1.79 -5.91 0.97
N VAL A 16 2.41 -4.96 0.27
CA VAL A 16 3.27 -3.95 0.89
C VAL A 16 2.50 -3.07 1.86
N ALA A 17 1.29 -2.62 1.50
CA ALA A 17 0.45 -1.84 2.40
C ALA A 17 0.14 -2.62 3.69
N SER A 18 -0.20 -3.91 3.57
CA SER A 18 -0.51 -4.77 4.72
C SER A 18 0.69 -4.99 5.63
N LEU A 19 1.91 -5.11 5.08
CA LEU A 19 3.14 -5.18 5.86
C LEU A 19 3.37 -3.90 6.67
N VAL A 20 3.20 -2.73 6.05
CA VAL A 20 3.36 -1.44 6.74
C VAL A 20 2.37 -1.33 7.90
N VAL A 21 1.10 -1.65 7.68
CA VAL A 21 0.08 -1.63 8.75
C VAL A 21 0.43 -2.61 9.87
N GLY A 22 0.75 -3.86 9.51
CA GLY A 22 1.06 -4.91 10.48
C GLY A 22 2.30 -4.61 11.33
N ASP A 23 3.38 -4.10 10.72
CA ASP A 23 4.57 -3.70 11.45
C ASP A 23 4.27 -2.57 12.45
N HIS A 24 3.48 -1.58 12.04
CA HIS A 24 3.06 -0.49 12.93
C HIS A 24 2.19 -0.95 14.10
N ASP A 25 1.18 -1.78 13.82
CA ASP A 25 0.28 -2.31 14.84
C ASP A 25 1.03 -3.22 15.84
N ALA A 26 2.12 -3.87 15.39
CA ALA A 26 3.03 -4.64 16.22
C ALA A 26 4.10 -3.80 16.95
N GLY A 27 4.11 -2.47 16.78
CA GLY A 27 5.10 -1.58 17.38
C GLY A 27 6.52 -1.74 16.81
N ARG A 28 6.65 -2.33 15.61
CA ARG A 28 7.94 -2.51 14.93
C ARG A 28 8.32 -1.24 14.16
N PRO A 29 9.59 -0.83 14.17
CA PRO A 29 10.04 0.29 13.37
C PRO A 29 10.00 -0.09 11.88
N CYS A 30 9.11 0.53 11.11
CA CYS A 30 9.19 0.45 9.65
C CYS A 30 10.35 1.35 9.17
N GLN A 31 11.19 0.82 8.28
CA GLN A 31 12.41 1.50 7.79
C GLN A 31 12.15 2.89 7.17
N ARG A 32 10.91 3.19 6.75
CA ARG A 32 10.53 4.47 6.14
C ARG A 32 9.87 5.45 7.10
N CYS A 33 9.70 5.07 8.37
CA CYS A 33 9.11 5.95 9.36
C CYS A 33 10.18 6.83 9.99
N THR A 34 9.86 8.11 10.11
CA THR A 34 10.72 9.10 10.77
C THR A 34 10.24 9.32 12.21
N GLU A 35 10.99 10.06 13.01
CA GLU A 35 10.55 10.51 14.34
C GLU A 35 9.24 11.31 14.30
N GLN A 36 8.91 11.93 13.15
CA GLN A 36 7.68 12.69 12.94
C GLN A 36 6.47 11.80 12.60
N GLY A 37 6.69 10.49 12.44
CA GLY A 37 5.68 9.53 12.05
C GLY A 37 5.95 8.90 10.69
N CYS A 38 4.98 8.10 10.25
CA CYS A 38 5.04 7.38 8.99
C CYS A 38 3.87 7.81 8.11
N ASP A 39 4.09 8.76 7.20
CA ASP A 39 3.08 9.18 6.20
C ASP A 39 2.60 7.98 5.37
N GLN A 40 3.49 7.00 5.21
CA GLN A 40 3.20 5.72 4.57
C GLN A 40 2.15 4.89 5.32
N LEU A 41 2.00 5.04 6.65
CA LEU A 41 0.99 4.29 7.41
C LEU A 41 -0.42 4.76 7.07
N ALA A 42 -0.66 6.08 7.01
CA ALA A 42 -1.98 6.61 6.69
C ALA A 42 -2.39 6.20 5.27
N TRP A 43 -1.47 6.31 4.32
CA TRP A 43 -1.66 5.82 2.95
C TRP A 43 -1.92 4.31 2.90
N ALA A 44 -1.10 3.50 3.58
CA ALA A 44 -1.25 2.04 3.60
C ALA A 44 -2.58 1.59 4.22
N ARG A 45 -3.01 2.19 5.35
CA ARG A 45 -4.31 1.90 5.96
C ARG A 45 -5.46 2.21 5.01
N SER A 46 -5.41 3.34 4.33
CA SER A 46 -6.42 3.74 3.33
C SER A 46 -6.59 2.69 2.22
N LEU A 47 -5.48 2.10 1.76
CA LEU A 47 -5.49 1.05 0.72
C LEU A 47 -6.02 -0.29 1.25
N VAL A 48 -5.60 -0.69 2.46
CA VAL A 48 -6.09 -1.91 3.10
C VAL A 48 -7.60 -1.82 3.36
N ASP A 49 -8.05 -0.69 3.89
CA ASP A 49 -9.48 -0.43 4.15
C ASP A 49 -10.29 -0.43 2.84
N LEU A 50 -9.77 0.20 1.78
CA LEU A 50 -10.42 0.19 0.47
C LEU A 50 -10.48 -1.21 -0.13
N ALA A 51 -9.41 -2.00 -0.04
CA ALA A 51 -9.39 -3.37 -0.55
C ALA A 51 -10.36 -4.28 0.23
N ALA A 52 -10.44 -4.11 1.56
CA ALA A 52 -11.35 -4.83 2.43
C ALA A 52 -12.82 -4.47 2.15
N ALA A 53 -13.11 -3.19 1.91
CA ALA A 53 -14.47 -2.71 1.60
C ALA A 53 -14.89 -3.03 0.15
N ASN A 54 -13.98 -2.85 -0.81
CA ASN A 54 -14.26 -3.00 -2.24
C ASN A 54 -13.00 -3.29 -3.07
N MET A 55 -12.68 -4.57 -3.25
CA MET A 55 -11.52 -5.01 -4.02
C MET A 55 -11.54 -4.59 -5.50
N ALA A 56 -12.72 -4.42 -6.11
CA ALA A 56 -12.83 -3.96 -7.50
C ALA A 56 -12.41 -2.49 -7.64
N GLN A 57 -12.86 -1.64 -6.72
CA GLN A 57 -12.47 -0.23 -6.66
C GLN A 57 -10.98 -0.07 -6.34
N PHE A 58 -10.45 -0.87 -5.42
CA PHE A 58 -9.01 -0.91 -5.16
C PHE A 58 -8.20 -1.25 -6.42
N ARG A 59 -8.57 -2.31 -7.15
CA ARG A 59 -7.86 -2.69 -8.40
C ARG A 59 -7.94 -1.60 -9.47
N ALA A 60 -9.09 -0.93 -9.59
CA ALA A 60 -9.25 0.18 -10.51
C ALA A 60 -8.37 1.38 -10.12
N LEU A 61 -8.28 1.70 -8.83
CA LEU A 61 -7.39 2.73 -8.31
C LEU A 61 -5.93 2.41 -8.64
N VAL A 62 -5.43 1.22 -8.26
CA VAL A 62 -4.03 0.84 -8.54
C VAL A 62 -3.75 0.76 -10.04
N GLY A 63 -4.70 0.27 -10.84
CA GLY A 63 -4.55 0.21 -12.30
C GLY A 63 -4.51 1.57 -12.99
N SER A 64 -4.79 2.67 -12.26
CA SER A 64 -4.67 4.05 -12.75
C SER A 64 -3.32 4.70 -12.46
N TRP A 65 -2.44 4.02 -11.71
CA TRP A 65 -1.11 4.50 -11.35
C TRP A 65 -0.04 4.13 -12.38
#